data_AF-A0A0R1M4D4-F1
#
_entry.id   AF-A0A0R1M4D4-F1
#
_cell.length_a   1.000
_cell.length_b   1.000
_cell.length_c   1.000
_cell.angle_alpha   90.00
_cell.angle_beta   90.00
_cell.angle_gamma   90.00
#
_symmetry.space_group_name_H-M   'P 1'
#
loop_
_entity.id
_entity.type
_entity.pdbx_description
1 polymer ?
#
loop_
_entity_poly.entity_id
_entity_poly.type
_entity_poly.pdbx_seq_one_letter_code
_entity_poly.pdbx_strand_id
1 'polypeptide(L)'
;MNSFKDANGKIKKNWLIGSIAIIVVIIIVGVMLVLPKQLDGKYSHTSTFLFITSTDTLKFDGDKVIEYADGKKTNSGTYKISGDKLEMKISGTNMTAKLADDKKSFVIKSAEGMSSLAKGFKYTKSNK
;
A
#
# COMPACT_ATOMS: atom_id res chain seq x y z
N MET A 1 38.43 9.57 -24.30
CA MET A 1 37.16 9.94 -23.61
C MET A 1 36.22 10.72 -24.56
N ASN A 2 35.87 10.21 -25.76
CA ASN A 2 35.05 10.95 -26.75
C ASN A 2 33.95 10.08 -27.40
N SER A 3 33.36 9.13 -26.65
CA SER A 3 32.32 8.24 -27.21
C SER A 3 30.94 8.92 -27.35
N PHE A 4 30.73 10.04 -26.65
CA PHE A 4 29.43 10.66 -26.40
C PHE A 4 28.92 11.61 -27.50
N LYS A 5 29.82 12.08 -28.37
CA LYS A 5 29.52 13.05 -29.42
C LYS A 5 29.71 12.39 -30.79
N ASP A 6 28.86 12.73 -31.75
CA ASP A 6 29.03 12.37 -33.15
C ASP A 6 30.15 13.19 -33.80
N ALA A 7 30.44 12.93 -35.08
CA ALA A 7 31.50 13.61 -35.82
C ALA A 7 31.30 15.14 -35.92
N ASN A 8 30.10 15.64 -35.62
CA ASN A 8 29.74 17.06 -35.64
C ASN A 8 29.69 17.67 -34.22
N GLY A 9 30.16 16.93 -33.21
CA GLY A 9 30.17 17.38 -31.81
C GLY A 9 28.81 17.32 -31.10
N LYS A 10 27.75 16.80 -31.75
CA LYS A 10 26.41 16.67 -31.16
C LYS A 10 26.27 15.36 -30.40
N ILE A 11 25.47 15.32 -29.34
CA ILE A 11 25.28 14.11 -28.52
C ILE A 11 24.56 13.04 -29.36
N LYS A 12 25.10 11.82 -29.40
CA LYS A 12 24.52 10.72 -30.19
C LYS A 12 23.12 10.37 -29.66
N LYS A 13 22.14 10.29 -30.57
CA LYS A 13 20.72 10.02 -30.25
C LYS A 13 20.53 8.71 -29.47
N ASN A 14 21.28 7.66 -29.81
CA ASN A 14 21.23 6.37 -29.10
C ASN A 14 21.80 6.47 -27.68
N TRP A 15 22.71 7.41 -27.43
CA TRP A 15 23.25 7.65 -26.09
C TRP A 15 22.29 8.46 -25.21
N LEU A 16 21.58 9.44 -25.80
CA LEU A 16 20.47 10.15 -25.16
C LEU A 16 19.32 9.21 -24.76
N ILE A 17 18.92 8.29 -25.65
CA ILE A 17 17.86 7.32 -25.34
C ILE A 17 18.31 6.34 -24.24
N GLY A 18 19.55 5.85 -24.31
CA GLY A 18 20.12 4.99 -23.28
C GLY A 18 20.23 5.68 -21.92
N SER A 19 20.66 6.94 -21.88
CA SER A 19 20.79 7.69 -20.63
C SER A 19 19.43 8.04 -20.01
N ILE A 20 18.42 8.39 -20.82
CA ILE A 20 17.06 8.64 -20.33
C ILE A 20 16.44 7.37 -19.72
N ALA A 21 16.59 6.21 -20.38
CA ALA A 21 16.08 4.95 -19.86
C ALA A 21 16.71 4.59 -18.49
N ILE A 22 18.03 4.80 -18.35
CA ILE A 22 18.74 4.57 -17.09
C ILE A 22 18.24 5.52 -15.99
N ILE A 23 18.06 6.80 -16.30
CA ILE A 23 17.56 7.80 -15.35
C ILE A 23 16.15 7.42 -14.85
N VAL A 24 15.25 6.99 -15.75
CA VAL A 24 13.89 6.55 -15.36
C VAL A 24 13.94 5.36 -14.41
N VAL A 25 14.79 4.36 -14.67
CA VAL A 25 14.95 3.20 -13.78
C VAL A 25 15.49 3.61 -12.41
N ILE A 26 16.49 4.49 -12.37
CA ILE A 26 17.06 5.00 -11.10
C ILE A 26 16.01 5.77 -10.31
N ILE A 27 15.17 6.57 -10.96
CA ILE A 27 14.08 7.31 -10.30
C ILE A 27 13.04 6.33 -9.73
N ILE A 28 12.63 5.31 -10.50
CA ILE A 28 11.66 4.31 -10.02
C ILE A 28 12.20 3.55 -8.79
N VAL A 29 13.44 3.08 -8.87
CA VAL A 29 14.09 2.36 -7.75
C VAL A 29 14.28 3.28 -6.55
N GLY A 30 14.69 4.53 -6.79
CA GLY A 30 14.83 5.55 -5.74
C GLY A 30 13.52 5.83 -5.02
N VAL A 31 12.41 5.97 -5.76
CA VAL A 31 11.07 6.14 -5.18
C VAL A 31 10.67 4.91 -4.37
N MET A 32 10.93 3.69 -4.86
CA MET A 32 10.65 2.45 -4.10
C MET A 32 11.43 2.33 -2.78
N LEU A 33 12.65 2.87 -2.70
CA LEU A 33 13.47 2.84 -1.48
C LEU A 33 13.00 3.83 -0.41
N VAL A 34 12.39 4.96 -0.81
CA VAL A 34 11.91 6.00 0.12
C VAL A 34 10.48 5.71 0.60
N LEU A 35 9.72 4.86 -0.10
CA LEU A 35 8.37 4.52 0.30
C LEU A 35 8.35 3.81 1.66
N PRO A 36 7.55 4.26 2.63
CA PRO A 36 7.55 3.72 3.99
C PRO A 36 7.19 2.24 3.97
N LYS A 37 8.06 1.37 4.49
CA LYS A 37 7.83 -0.09 4.50
C LYS A 37 6.63 -0.51 5.35
N GLN A 38 6.04 0.44 6.07
CA GLN A 38 4.98 0.28 7.03
C GLN A 38 3.85 1.26 6.72
N LEU A 39 2.62 0.87 7.07
CA LEU A 39 1.49 1.77 7.18
C LEU A 39 1.53 2.44 8.56
N ASP A 40 1.04 3.66 8.59
CA ASP A 40 0.88 4.48 9.78
C ASP A 40 -0.53 5.06 9.83
N GLY A 41 -1.06 5.23 11.04
CA GLY A 41 -2.33 5.90 11.26
C GLY A 41 -3.55 4.99 11.10
N LYS A 42 -4.72 5.61 10.96
CA LYS A 42 -6.02 4.91 10.97
C LYS A 42 -6.56 4.78 9.56
N TYR A 43 -7.11 3.62 9.24
CA TYR A 43 -7.80 3.33 7.99
C TYR A 43 -9.19 2.83 8.31
N SER A 44 -10.21 3.44 7.74
CA SER A 44 -11.59 3.11 8.09
C SER A 44 -12.39 2.66 6.87
N HIS A 45 -13.33 1.76 7.14
CA HIS A 45 -14.40 1.38 6.23
C HIS A 45 -15.73 1.55 6.95
N THR A 46 -16.69 2.19 6.29
CA THR A 46 -18.04 2.35 6.82
C THR A 46 -18.98 1.56 5.94
N SER A 47 -19.76 0.68 6.58
CA SER A 47 -20.78 -0.13 5.93
C SER A 47 -22.15 0.21 6.52
N THR A 48 -23.17 0.22 5.68
CA THR A 48 -24.55 0.43 6.10
C THR A 48 -25.34 -0.81 5.74
N PHE A 49 -25.94 -1.44 6.75
CA PHE A 49 -26.81 -2.59 6.58
C PHE A 49 -28.12 -2.34 7.33
N LEU A 50 -29.25 -2.47 6.62
CA LEU A 50 -30.60 -2.25 7.18
C LEU A 50 -30.70 -0.97 8.04
N PHE A 51 -30.27 0.17 7.48
CA PHE A 51 -30.26 1.49 8.13
C PHE A 51 -29.32 1.65 9.34
N ILE A 52 -28.56 0.61 9.70
CA ILE A 52 -27.53 0.67 10.73
C ILE A 52 -26.19 0.90 10.05
N THR A 53 -25.48 1.95 10.46
CA THR A 53 -24.14 2.25 10.00
C THR A 53 -23.13 1.76 11.04
N SER A 54 -22.17 0.95 10.61
CA SER A 54 -21.04 0.54 11.44
C SER A 54 -19.73 0.92 10.75
N THR A 55 -18.80 1.44 11.54
CA THR A 55 -17.46 1.82 11.10
C THR A 55 -16.44 0.89 11.71
N ASP A 56 -15.76 0.16 10.84
CA ASP A 56 -14.55 -0.58 11.20
C ASP A 56 -13.31 0.28 10.93
N THR A 57 -12.34 0.24 11.85
CA THR A 57 -11.11 1.02 11.76
C THR A 57 -9.90 0.19 12.14
N LEU A 58 -8.93 0.14 11.23
CA LEU A 58 -7.64 -0.49 11.42
C LEU A 58 -6.58 0.60 11.68
N LYS A 59 -6.00 0.59 12.89
CA LYS A 59 -4.87 1.45 13.25
C LYS A 59 -3.57 0.69 13.05
N PHE A 60 -2.69 1.24 12.21
CA PHE A 60 -1.35 0.73 11.97
C PHE A 60 -0.31 1.55 12.72
N ASP A 61 0.61 0.86 13.38
CA ASP A 61 1.70 1.44 14.16
C ASP A 61 2.88 0.46 14.17
N GLY A 62 3.95 0.82 13.46
CA GLY A 62 5.07 -0.10 13.23
C GLY A 62 4.64 -1.33 12.43
N ASP A 63 4.84 -2.53 12.99
CA ASP A 63 4.44 -3.82 12.43
C ASP A 63 3.08 -4.32 12.97
N LYS A 64 2.41 -3.53 13.80
CA LYS A 64 1.15 -3.88 14.45
C LYS A 64 -0.05 -3.29 13.72
N VAL A 65 -1.15 -4.02 13.82
CA VAL A 65 -2.49 -3.55 13.43
C VAL A 65 -3.45 -3.76 14.59
N ILE A 66 -4.27 -2.75 14.91
CA ILE A 66 -5.28 -2.79 15.95
C ILE A 66 -6.63 -2.48 15.32
N GLU A 67 -7.60 -3.36 15.52
CA GLU A 67 -8.96 -3.20 15.00
C GLU A 67 -9.86 -2.52 16.03
N TYR A 68 -10.71 -1.63 15.53
CA TYR A 68 -11.71 -0.91 16.29
C TYR A 68 -13.06 -0.99 15.57
N ALA A 69 -14.02 -1.68 16.17
CA ALA A 69 -15.40 -1.63 15.74
C ALA A 69 -16.12 -0.50 16.48
N ASP A 70 -16.64 0.48 15.74
CA ASP A 70 -17.36 1.63 16.27
C ASP A 70 -16.58 2.34 17.40
N GLY A 71 -15.26 2.47 17.21
CA GLY A 71 -14.34 3.14 18.13
C GLY A 71 -13.89 2.30 19.33
N LYS A 72 -14.43 1.10 19.53
CA LYS A 72 -14.00 0.19 20.60
C LYS A 72 -12.96 -0.78 20.07
N LYS A 73 -11.83 -0.88 20.76
CA LYS A 73 -10.78 -1.85 20.42
C LYS A 73 -11.35 -3.27 20.51
N THR A 74 -11.29 -4.02 19.42
CA THR A 74 -11.80 -5.39 19.34
C THR A 74 -10.66 -6.39 19.26
N ASN A 75 -9.77 -6.22 18.28
CA ASN A 75 -8.72 -7.17 17.98
C ASN A 75 -7.35 -6.51 17.82
N SER A 76 -6.31 -7.32 17.80
CA SER A 76 -4.95 -6.87 17.50
C SER A 76 -4.21 -7.95 16.72
N GLY A 77 -3.19 -7.51 15.99
CA GLY A 77 -2.50 -8.36 15.04
C GLY A 77 -1.22 -7.75 14.53
N THR A 78 -0.65 -8.41 13.53
CA THR A 78 0.52 -7.95 12.79
C THR A 78 0.22 -7.92 11.30
N TYR A 79 1.05 -7.22 10.55
CA TYR A 79 0.93 -7.17 9.11
C TYR A 79 2.29 -7.10 8.42
N LYS A 80 2.29 -7.38 7.12
CA LYS A 80 3.44 -7.24 6.23
C LYS A 80 2.99 -6.67 4.88
N ILE A 81 3.86 -5.91 4.25
CA ILE A 81 3.67 -5.42 2.88
C ILE A 81 4.69 -6.09 1.97
N SER A 82 4.23 -6.55 0.81
CA SER A 82 5.08 -7.10 -0.26
C SER A 82 4.56 -6.61 -1.60
N GLY A 83 5.21 -5.58 -2.16
CA GLY A 83 4.70 -4.89 -3.34
C GLY A 83 3.36 -4.21 -3.06
N ASP A 84 2.34 -4.53 -3.87
CA ASP A 84 0.96 -4.06 -3.70
C ASP A 84 0.12 -4.99 -2.82
N LYS A 85 0.73 -6.01 -2.19
CA LYS A 85 0.05 -6.94 -1.30
C LYS A 85 0.23 -6.53 0.15
N LEU A 86 -0.88 -6.41 0.88
CA LEU A 86 -0.94 -6.25 2.33
C LEU A 86 -1.46 -7.57 2.93
N GLU A 87 -0.65 -8.22 3.76
CA GLU A 87 -1.01 -9.43 4.49
C GLU A 87 -1.17 -9.08 5.97
N MET A 88 -2.30 -9.43 6.56
CA MET A 88 -2.63 -9.14 7.95
C MET A 88 -3.00 -10.44 8.67
N LYS A 89 -2.58 -10.55 9.94
CA LYS A 89 -3.02 -11.60 10.85
C LYS A 89 -3.64 -10.95 12.08
N ILE A 90 -4.95 -10.99 12.19
CA ILE A 90 -5.73 -10.34 13.27
C ILE A 90 -6.49 -11.41 14.04
N SER A 91 -6.29 -11.49 15.36
CA SER A 91 -6.90 -12.52 16.22
C SER A 91 -6.79 -13.94 15.66
N GLY A 92 -5.64 -14.28 15.08
CA GLY A 92 -5.36 -15.60 14.51
C GLY A 92 -5.89 -15.84 13.09
N THR A 93 -6.66 -14.90 12.53
CA THR A 93 -7.24 -15.01 11.17
C THR A 93 -6.33 -14.33 10.15
N ASN A 94 -6.02 -15.02 9.05
CA ASN A 94 -5.27 -14.41 7.95
C ASN A 94 -6.19 -13.65 7.00
N MET A 95 -5.73 -12.48 6.57
CA MET A 95 -6.39 -11.63 5.60
C MET A 95 -5.37 -11.09 4.60
N THR A 96 -5.78 -10.99 3.34
CA THR A 96 -4.98 -10.36 2.29
C THR A 96 -5.76 -9.22 1.65
N ALA A 97 -5.05 -8.14 1.34
CA ALA A 97 -5.59 -6.97 0.70
C ALA A 97 -4.66 -6.47 -0.41
N LYS A 98 -5.24 -5.77 -1.39
CA LYS A 98 -4.49 -5.02 -2.39
C LYS A 98 -4.33 -3.59 -1.89
N LEU A 99 -3.08 -3.19 -1.65
CA LEU A 99 -2.66 -1.86 -1.24
C LEU A 99 -2.54 -0.95 -2.47
N ALA A 100 -3.05 0.28 -2.38
CA ALA A 100 -2.84 1.28 -3.41
C ALA A 100 -1.40 1.81 -3.40
N ASP A 101 -0.89 2.26 -4.55
CA ASP A 101 0.50 2.73 -4.69
C ASP A 101 0.84 3.90 -3.75
N ASP A 102 -0.15 4.76 -3.49
CA ASP A 102 -0.03 5.89 -2.56
C ASP A 102 -0.13 5.48 -1.08
N LYS A 103 -0.42 4.20 -0.81
CA LYS A 103 -0.65 3.61 0.51
C LYS A 103 -1.78 4.26 1.31
N LYS A 104 -2.62 5.08 0.69
CA LYS A 104 -3.73 5.76 1.38
C LYS A 104 -5.00 4.92 1.38
N SER A 105 -5.04 3.81 0.66
CA SER A 105 -6.16 2.88 0.71
C SER A 105 -5.74 1.45 0.41
N PHE A 106 -6.53 0.49 0.85
CA PHE A 106 -6.42 -0.91 0.45
C PHE A 106 -7.80 -1.55 0.34
N VAL A 107 -7.89 -2.62 -0.43
CA VAL A 107 -9.12 -3.39 -0.64
C VAL A 107 -8.90 -4.83 -0.21
N ILE A 108 -9.72 -5.34 0.70
CA ILE A 108 -9.65 -6.75 1.13
C ILE A 108 -9.93 -7.67 -0.07
N LYS A 109 -9.01 -8.59 -0.33
CA LYS A 109 -9.09 -9.57 -1.43
C LYS A 109 -9.54 -10.94 -0.94
N SER A 110 -9.07 -11.34 0.23
CA SER A 110 -9.49 -12.57 0.90
C SER A 110 -9.29 -12.47 2.40
N ALA A 111 -10.06 -13.27 3.13
CA ALA A 111 -9.92 -13.46 4.56
C ALA A 111 -10.46 -14.85 4.91
N GLU A 112 -9.94 -15.44 5.98
CA GLU A 112 -10.39 -16.75 6.48
C GLU A 112 -11.67 -16.63 7.33
N GLY A 113 -12.43 -17.72 7.44
CA GLY A 113 -13.59 -17.82 8.31
C GLY A 113 -14.68 -16.77 8.05
N MET A 114 -15.28 -16.26 9.13
CA MET A 114 -16.34 -15.24 9.07
C MET A 114 -15.82 -13.90 8.51
N SER A 115 -14.53 -13.62 8.63
CA SER A 115 -13.91 -12.41 8.10
C SER A 115 -13.91 -12.35 6.57
N SER A 116 -14.20 -13.47 5.89
CA SER A 116 -14.42 -13.50 4.43
C SER A 116 -15.52 -12.56 3.95
N LEU A 117 -16.47 -12.18 4.81
CA LEU A 117 -17.50 -11.18 4.53
C LEU A 117 -16.93 -9.78 4.26
N ALA A 118 -15.73 -9.49 4.75
CA ALA A 118 -15.04 -8.23 4.48
C ALA A 118 -14.44 -8.15 3.07
N LYS A 119 -14.52 -9.22 2.26
CA LYS A 119 -14.00 -9.23 0.89
C LYS A 119 -14.62 -8.09 0.07
N GLY A 120 -13.76 -7.28 -0.55
CA GLY A 120 -14.16 -6.10 -1.32
C GLY A 120 -14.27 -4.82 -0.49
N PHE A 121 -14.19 -4.89 0.84
CA PHE A 121 -14.18 -3.68 1.67
C PHE A 121 -12.94 -2.85 1.36
N LYS A 122 -13.18 -1.57 1.06
CA LYS A 122 -12.14 -0.58 0.86
C LYS A 122 -11.94 0.22 2.13
N TYR A 123 -10.73 0.18 2.64
CA TYR A 123 -10.28 0.97 3.78
C TYR A 123 -9.47 2.16 3.27
N THR A 124 -9.74 3.34 3.81
CA THR A 124 -9.06 4.58 3.40
C THR A 124 -8.46 5.26 4.62
N LYS A 125 -7.23 5.79 4.47
CA LYS A 125 -6.50 6.49 5.51
C LYS A 125 -7.31 7.71 5.95
N SER A 126 -7.55 7.80 7.25
CA SER A 126 -8.15 8.97 7.89
C SER A 126 -7.15 10.13 7.84
N ASN A 127 -7.64 11.31 7.46
CA ASN A 127 -6.88 12.57 7.56
C ASN A 127 -7.02 13.23 8.95
N LYS A 128 -7.80 12.62 9.86
CA LYS A 128 -7.94 13.05 11.27
C LYS A 128 -6.95 12.34 12.17
#